data_AF-A0A3N0G763-F1
#
_entry.id   AF-A0A3N0G763-F1
#
_cell.length_a   1.000
_cell.length_b   1.000
_cell.length_c   1.000
_cell.angle_alpha   90.00
_cell.angle_beta   90.00
_cell.angle_gamma   90.00
#
_symmetry.space_group_name_H-M   'P 1'
#
loop_
_entity.id
_entity.type
_entity.pdbx_description
1 polymer ?
#
loop_
_entity_poly.entity_id
_entity_poly.type
_entity_poly.pdbx_seq_one_letter_code
_entity_poly.pdbx_strand_id
1 'polypeptide(L)' 'MPWISVDERKPETTNQFELFLIVSDKGIGVAHYDAFGGFGSVVVSGNVHYSHHVITHWAPLPKPPSQQ' A
#
# COMPACT_ATOMS: atom_id res chain seq x y z
N MET A 1 5.27 5.97 -11.79
CA MET A 1 5.77 4.93 -10.85
C MET A 1 5.24 3.60 -11.31
N PRO A 2 6.07 2.55 -11.51
CA PRO A 2 5.54 1.25 -11.89
C PRO A 2 4.84 0.62 -10.69
N TRP A 3 3.62 0.14 -10.91
CA TRP A 3 2.89 -0.70 -9.96
C TRP A 3 3.54 -2.10 -9.95
N ILE A 4 3.72 -2.67 -8.76
CA ILE A 4 4.36 -3.97 -8.56
C ILE A 4 3.29 -4.95 -8.08
N SER A 5 3.17 -6.10 -8.74
CA SER A 5 2.25 -7.15 -8.29
C SER A 5 2.70 -7.73 -6.96
N VAL A 6 1.75 -7.97 -6.04
CA VAL A 6 2.04 -8.62 -4.74
C VAL A 6 2.54 -10.06 -4.91
N ASP A 7 2.18 -10.71 -6.02
CA ASP A 7 2.61 -12.07 -6.36
C ASP A 7 4.03 -12.10 -6.92
N GLU A 8 4.47 -10.99 -7.54
CA GLU A 8 5.84 -10.85 -8.05
C GLU A 8 6.80 -10.52 -6.91
N ARG A 9 6.47 -9.51 -6.11
CA ARG A 9 7.32 -9.02 -5.03
C ARG A 9 6.51 -8.28 -3.98
N LYS A 10 6.79 -8.56 -2.72
CA LYS A 10 6.23 -7.81 -1.58
C LYS A 10 7.08 -6.58 -1.25
N PRO A 11 6.52 -5.53 -0.61
CA PRO A 11 7.32 -4.41 -0.16
C PRO A 11 8.45 -4.84 0.77
N GLU A 12 9.64 -4.30 0.54
CA GLU A 12 10.79 -4.43 1.43
C GLU A 12 10.79 -3.20 2.34
N THR A 13 10.38 -3.37 3.59
CA THR A 13 10.35 -2.27 4.58
C THR A 13 11.37 -2.53 5.68
N THR A 14 12.14 -1.50 6.04
CA THR A 14 12.97 -1.48 7.25
C THR A 14 12.24 -0.86 8.44
N ASN A 15 11.08 -0.24 8.20
CA ASN A 15 10.28 0.48 9.19
C ASN A 15 8.97 -0.24 9.48
N GLN A 16 8.59 -0.31 10.76
CA GLN A 16 7.38 -1.04 11.17
C GLN A 16 6.06 -0.41 10.65
N PHE A 17 6.11 0.80 10.09
CA PHE A 17 4.91 1.56 9.68
C PHE A 17 5.12 2.31 8.36
N GLU A 18 5.62 1.64 7.33
CA GLU A 18 5.76 2.26 6.00
C GLU A 18 4.44 2.19 5.21
N LEU A 19 4.07 3.31 4.60
CA LEU A 19 2.84 3.50 3.83
C LEU A 19 3.10 3.27 2.34
N PHE A 20 2.19 2.54 1.70
CA PHE A 20 2.23 2.24 0.27
C PHE A 20 0.92 2.62 -0.40
N LEU A 21 0.99 3.00 -1.67
CA LEU A 21 -0.17 3.01 -2.54
C LEU A 21 -0.52 1.57 -2.88
N ILE A 22 -1.81 1.25 -2.89
CA ILE A 22 -2.31 -0.11 -3.18
C ILE A 22 -3.43 -0.08 -4.20
N VAL A 23 -3.52 -1.14 -5.00
CA VAL A 23 -4.67 -1.44 -5.85
C VAL A 23 -5.41 -2.63 -5.25
N SER A 24 -6.69 -2.45 -4.98
CA SER A 24 -7.58 -3.48 -4.45
C SER A 24 -8.76 -3.73 -5.37
N ASP A 25 -9.54 -4.78 -5.08
CA ASP A 25 -10.84 -5.04 -5.70
C ASP A 25 -11.87 -3.91 -5.48
N LYS A 26 -11.59 -2.97 -4.56
CA LYS A 26 -12.43 -1.78 -4.28
C LYS A 26 -11.88 -0.49 -4.89
N GLY A 27 -10.73 -0.54 -5.56
CA GLY A 27 -10.08 0.61 -6.17
C GLY A 27 -8.70 0.91 -5.59
N ILE A 28 -8.21 2.13 -5.81
CA ILE A 28 -6.87 2.57 -5.41
C ILE A 28 -6.95 3.23 -4.03
N GLY A 29 -5.99 2.91 -3.17
CA GLY A 29 -5.94 3.42 -1.80
C GLY A 29 -4.52 3.48 -1.24
N VAL A 30 -4.46 3.59 0.08
CA VAL A 30 -3.21 3.51 0.86
C VAL A 30 -3.34 2.45 1.94
N ALA A 31 -2.23 1.79 2.24
CA ALA A 31 -2.16 0.79 3.31
C ALA A 31 -0.78 0.81 3.98
N HIS A 32 -0.75 0.42 5.25
CA HIS A 32 0.48 0.11 5.95
C HIS A 32 0.93 -1.29 5.54
N TYR A 33 2.23 -1.52 5.43
CA TYR A 33 2.78 -2.86 5.23
C TYR A 33 3.68 -3.25 6.41
N ASP A 34 3.39 -4.40 7.00
CA ASP A 34 4.24 -5.10 7.95
C ASP A 34 4.81 -6.36 7.29
N ALA A 35 6.12 -6.61 7.45
CA ALA A 35 6.77 -7.79 6.91
C ALA A 35 6.20 -9.10 7.50
N PHE A 36 5.68 -9.06 8.73
CA PHE A 36 5.07 -10.22 9.39
C PHE A 36 3.58 -10.34 9.10
N GLY A 37 2.83 -9.22 9.15
CA GLY A 37 1.38 -9.18 8.99
C GLY A 37 0.86 -8.88 7.58
N GLY A 38 1.71 -8.46 6.64
CA GLY A 38 1.31 -8.00 5.31
C GLY A 38 0.66 -6.62 5.32
N PHE A 39 -0.22 -6.36 4.35
CA PHE A 39 -0.93 -5.09 4.27
C PHE A 39 -2.08 -4.99 5.28
N GLY A 40 -2.14 -3.87 6.00
CA GLY A 40 -3.18 -3.57 6.99
C GLY A 40 -3.61 -2.10 6.95
N SER A 41 -4.66 -1.78 7.72
CA SER A 41 -5.24 -0.42 7.80
C SER A 41 -5.52 0.20 6.43
N VAL A 42 -6.17 -0.59 5.57
CA VAL A 42 -6.44 -0.20 4.17
C VAL A 42 -7.47 0.92 4.12
N VAL A 43 -7.10 2.02 3.47
CA VAL A 43 -7.98 3.18 3.21
C VAL A 43 -8.21 3.28 1.72
N VAL A 44 -9.45 3.01 1.29
CA VAL A 44 -9.89 3.15 -0.11
C VAL A 44 -11.08 4.12 -0.12
N SER A 45 -11.06 5.10 -1.02
CA SER A 45 -12.14 6.10 -1.16
C SER A 45 -12.52 6.83 0.14
N GLY A 46 -11.56 7.05 1.05
CA GLY A 46 -11.74 7.82 2.28
C GLY A 46 -12.37 7.06 3.46
N ASN A 47 -12.73 5.79 3.29
CA ASN A 47 -13.19 4.94 4.39
C ASN A 47 -12.09 3.93 4.77
N VAL A 48 -11.89 3.76 6.08
CA VAL A 48 -11.08 2.66 6.60
C VAL A 48 -11.94 1.40 6.52
N HIS A 49 -11.52 0.43 5.72
CA HIS A 49 -12.26 -0.81 5.61
C HIS A 49 -11.57 -1.91 6.43
N TYR A 50 -12.32 -2.50 7.36
CA TYR A 50 -11.86 -3.60 8.21
C TYR A 50 -12.10 -5.00 7.59
N SER A 51 -12.69 -5.06 6.40
CA SER A 51 -12.95 -6.31 5.67
C SER A 51 -11.75 -6.72 4.81
N HIS A 52 -11.64 -8.01 4.48
CA HIS A 52 -10.58 -8.56 3.62
C HIS A 52 -10.57 -7.86 2.26
N HIS A 53 -9.60 -6.99 2.01
CA HIS A 53 -9.34 -6.38 0.71
C HIS A 53 -8.40 -7.29 -0.06
N VAL A 54 -8.73 -7.60 -1.31
CA VAL A 54 -7.80 -8.34 -2.16
C VAL A 54 -6.88 -7.32 -2.81
N ILE A 55 -5.70 -7.14 -2.22
CA ILE A 55 -4.67 -6.26 -2.75
C ILE A 55 -3.91 -7.00 -3.85
N THR A 56 -3.84 -6.39 -5.03
CA THR A 56 -3.22 -7.00 -6.22
C THR A 56 -1.88 -6.36 -6.54
N HIS A 57 -1.76 -5.04 -6.34
CA HIS A 57 -0.57 -4.28 -6.67
C HIS A 57 -0.26 -3.25 -5.60
N TRP A 58 1.01 -2.85 -5.53
CA TRP A 58 1.47 -1.79 -4.67
C TRP A 58 2.49 -0.88 -5.36
N ALA A 59 2.67 0.32 -4.82
CA ALA A 59 3.72 1.24 -5.24
C ALA A 59 4.23 2.04 -4.04
N PRO A 60 5.52 2.41 -4.01
CA PRO A 60 6.03 3.33 -2.99
C PRO A 60 5.35 4.69 -3.12
N LEU A 61 5.23 5.41 -2.01
CA LEU A 61 4.72 6.78 -2.03
C LEU A 61 5.61 7.67 -2.91
N PRO A 62 5.01 8.63 -3.65
CA PRO A 62 5.78 9.65 -4.34
C PRO A 62 6.66 10.42 -3.36
N LYS A 63 7.88 10.73 -3.80
CA LYS A 63 8.71 11.67 -3.06
C LYS A 63 7.96 13.01 -2.98
N PRO A 64 7.95 13.67 -1.81
CA PRO A 64 7.36 15.00 -1.71
C PRO A 64 8.06 15.93 -2.72
N PRO A 65 7.33 16.90 -3.30
CA PRO A 65 7.97 17.89 -4.14
C PRO A 65 9.08 18.59 -3.35
N SER A 66 10.23 18.80 -3.99
CA SER A 66 11.32 19.56 -3.41
C SER A 66 10.79 20.95 -3.05
N GLN A 67 10.91 21.37 -1.80
CA GLN A 67 10.61 22.76 -1.44
C GLN A 67 11.61 23.64 -2.20
N GLN A 68 11.10 24.41 -3.16
CA GLN A 68 11.88 25.44 -3.86
C GLN A 68 12.10 26.63 -2.94
#